data_AF-A0A498M7U5-F1
#
_entry.id   AF-A0A498M7U5-F1
#
_cell.length_a   1.000
_cell.length_b   1.000
_cell.length_c   1.000
_cell.angle_alpha   90.00
_cell.angle_beta   90.00
_cell.angle_gamma   90.00
#
_symmetry.space_group_name_H-M   'P 1'
#
loop_
_entity.id
_entity.type
_entity.pdbx_description
1 polymer ?
#
loop_
_entity_poly.entity_id
_entity_poly.type
_entity_poly.pdbx_seq_one_letter_code
_entity_poly.pdbx_strand_id
1 'polypeptide(L)'
;MHVIQLAALCKVPDLHSRGYQRALSPLLQDLGCLEHDGVFIESLGQSVQGTVSVVVADNLAAHSLEGFVQSFRAGYVYRFCKATREEIQSSAVGDGEFTPRTKASHDHDLQDVLQGDGHSQFGVQRDCVLRESLQCFHTITGFPPDVLHDLFEGIVPVELALCIQEMMLKYFTLEYLNKKIVTFPYQHADKTDKPHPIPKNFARKKTIGGNGHENLTLLRLLPLMIGNMVPEEDGFWNVLMDLKEVVEVVLSPKFDEDSIQYLQTKIQDHRQILQEVFPEFRLFPKHHYLEHYPDLIRCFGPLVHLWTMRFEGKHRFFKRVIYDTQNFKNVLKTLATRHQHVVAYFLNTPSFFKPHQQITDVSSVLVSSLPEVA
;
A
#
# COMPACT_ATOMS: atom_id res chain seq x y z
N MET A 1 -3.49 -12.03 13.10
CA MET A 1 -4.88 -11.69 12.75
C MET A 1 -5.59 -10.86 13.83
N HIS A 2 -5.26 -11.03 15.11
CA HIS A 2 -5.91 -10.32 16.23
C HIS A 2 -5.52 -8.84 16.41
N VAL A 3 -4.44 -8.36 15.78
CA VAL A 3 -4.00 -6.96 15.91
C VAL A 3 -4.85 -6.00 15.08
N ILE A 4 -5.47 -6.48 14.00
CA ILE A 4 -6.33 -5.66 13.13
C ILE A 4 -7.78 -5.92 13.53
N GLN A 5 -8.45 -4.93 14.10
CA GLN A 5 -9.87 -5.01 14.45
C GLN A 5 -10.76 -4.63 13.26
N LEU A 6 -12.05 -4.94 13.36
CA LEU A 6 -13.05 -4.55 12.36
C LEU A 6 -13.88 -3.42 12.96
N ALA A 7 -13.83 -2.24 12.35
CA ALA A 7 -14.63 -1.09 12.77
C ALA A 7 -15.96 -1.00 12.01
N ALA A 8 -15.92 -1.14 10.69
CA ALA A 8 -17.11 -1.02 9.83
C ALA A 8 -17.04 -1.94 8.62
N LEU A 9 -18.21 -2.35 8.13
CA LEU A 9 -18.40 -2.99 6.83
C LEU A 9 -19.49 -2.24 6.08
N CYS A 10 -19.25 -1.95 4.80
CA CYS A 10 -20.21 -1.28 3.93
C CYS A 10 -20.22 -1.95 2.55
N LYS A 11 -21.37 -1.94 1.88
CA LYS A 11 -21.43 -2.34 0.47
C LYS A 11 -20.99 -1.17 -0.40
N VAL A 12 -20.17 -1.47 -1.39
CA VAL A 12 -19.67 -0.47 -2.36
C VAL A 12 -20.82 0.32 -3.04
N PRO A 13 -21.95 -0.28 -3.45
CA PRO A 13 -23.10 0.50 -3.96
C PRO A 13 -23.71 1.50 -2.97
N ASP A 14 -23.76 1.15 -1.68
CA ASP A 14 -24.28 2.04 -0.63
C ASP A 14 -23.30 3.20 -0.40
N LEU A 15 -22.00 2.91 -0.45
CA LEU A 15 -20.95 3.92 -0.38
C LEU A 15 -21.03 4.91 -1.55
N HIS A 16 -21.17 4.42 -2.78
CA HIS A 16 -21.27 5.27 -3.96
C HIS A 16 -22.54 6.13 -3.97
N SER A 17 -23.68 5.59 -3.51
CA SER A 17 -24.95 6.30 -3.52
C SER A 17 -25.12 7.30 -2.36
N ARG A 18 -24.46 7.06 -1.22
CA ARG A 18 -24.66 7.86 0.01
C ARG A 18 -23.43 8.63 0.48
N GLY A 19 -22.25 8.33 -0.06
CA GLY A 19 -20.97 8.93 0.32
C GLY A 19 -20.41 8.39 1.64
N TYR A 20 -19.13 8.69 1.90
CA TYR A 20 -18.41 8.24 3.10
C TYR A 20 -19.06 8.75 4.39
N GLN A 21 -19.53 10.01 4.43
CA GLN A 21 -20.09 10.62 5.64
C GLN A 21 -21.23 9.78 6.21
N ARG A 22 -22.17 9.36 5.35
CA ARG A 22 -23.30 8.52 5.76
C ARG A 22 -22.89 7.08 6.02
N ALA A 23 -21.99 6.53 5.20
CA ALA A 23 -21.54 5.15 5.35
C ALA A 23 -20.73 4.91 6.63
N LEU A 24 -19.98 5.91 7.08
CA LEU A 24 -19.10 5.85 8.25
C LEU A 24 -19.64 6.63 9.45
N SER A 25 -20.85 7.19 9.38
CA SER A 25 -21.41 8.05 10.42
C SER A 25 -21.29 7.49 11.86
N PRO A 26 -21.61 6.20 12.13
CA PRO A 26 -21.42 5.65 13.47
C PRO A 26 -19.95 5.68 13.93
N LEU A 27 -19.02 5.32 13.03
CA LEU A 27 -17.59 5.33 13.32
C LEU A 27 -17.07 6.76 13.55
N LEU A 28 -17.51 7.73 12.75
CA LEU A 28 -17.11 9.13 12.90
C LEU A 28 -17.60 9.71 14.23
N GLN A 29 -18.81 9.35 14.65
CA GLN A 29 -19.35 9.74 15.95
C GLN A 29 -18.51 9.16 17.10
N ASP A 30 -18.23 7.86 17.06
CA ASP A 30 -17.42 7.19 18.10
C ASP A 30 -16.00 7.77 18.19
N LEU A 31 -15.38 8.08 17.04
CA LEU A 31 -14.07 8.72 16.99
C LEU A 31 -14.11 10.16 17.55
N GLY A 32 -15.17 10.91 17.26
CA GLY A 32 -15.38 12.24 17.85
C GLY A 32 -15.51 12.19 19.38
N CYS A 33 -16.25 11.23 19.91
CA CYS A 33 -16.33 10.98 21.36
C CYS A 33 -14.96 10.57 21.94
N LEU A 34 -14.20 9.72 21.25
CA LEU A 34 -12.86 9.32 21.69
C LEU A 34 -11.90 10.53 21.75
N GLU A 35 -12.01 11.46 20.81
CA GLU A 35 -11.16 12.66 20.77
C GLU A 35 -11.54 13.69 21.83
N HIS A 36 -12.85 13.91 22.04
CA HIS A 36 -13.35 14.91 22.98
C HIS A 36 -13.46 14.41 24.42
N ASP A 37 -14.13 13.28 24.65
CA ASP A 37 -14.46 12.78 25.98
C ASP A 37 -13.43 11.75 26.47
N GLY A 38 -12.83 11.00 25.53
CA GLY A 38 -11.92 9.91 25.81
C GLY A 38 -12.59 8.68 26.41
N VAL A 39 -11.78 7.73 26.88
CA VAL A 39 -12.23 6.51 27.55
C VAL A 39 -11.65 6.48 28.96
N PHE A 40 -12.49 6.30 29.97
CA PHE A 40 -12.04 6.12 31.35
C PHE A 40 -11.34 4.77 31.51
N ILE A 41 -10.07 4.80 31.91
CA ILE A 41 -9.27 3.61 32.17
C ILE A 41 -9.08 3.47 33.68
N GLU A 42 -9.83 2.55 34.29
CA GLU A 42 -9.87 2.34 35.74
C GLU A 42 -8.48 2.09 36.35
N SER A 43 -7.65 1.29 35.68
CA SER A 43 -6.28 1.01 36.12
C SER A 43 -5.35 2.23 36.13
N LEU A 44 -5.70 3.27 35.37
CA LEU A 44 -4.99 4.56 35.36
C LEU A 44 -5.70 5.63 36.21
N GLY A 45 -6.94 5.36 36.65
CA GLY A 45 -7.77 6.33 37.37
C GLY A 45 -8.12 7.60 36.59
N GLN A 46 -8.02 7.58 35.25
CA GLN A 46 -8.21 8.76 34.41
C GLN A 46 -8.82 8.42 33.04
N SER A 47 -9.43 9.42 32.42
CA SER A 47 -9.87 9.36 31.02
C SER A 47 -8.69 9.62 30.07
N VAL A 48 -8.55 8.77 29.07
CA VAL A 48 -7.55 8.91 28.02
C VAL A 48 -8.24 9.21 26.70
N GLN A 49 -7.91 10.36 26.11
CA GLN A 49 -8.37 10.76 24.78
C GLN A 49 -7.53 10.09 23.69
N GLY A 50 -8.13 9.93 22.51
CA GLY A 50 -7.45 9.38 21.35
C GLY A 50 -8.04 9.89 20.05
N THR A 51 -7.28 9.78 18.96
CA THR A 51 -7.74 10.17 17.62
C THR A 51 -7.16 9.22 16.58
N VAL A 52 -7.58 9.40 15.32
CA VAL A 52 -6.98 8.72 14.18
C VAL A 52 -5.64 9.37 13.87
N SER A 53 -4.57 8.60 13.98
CA SER A 53 -3.23 9.06 13.57
C SER A 53 -3.11 9.10 12.05
N VAL A 54 -3.42 7.98 11.38
CA VAL A 54 -3.33 7.85 9.91
C VAL A 54 -4.38 6.88 9.37
N VAL A 55 -4.66 6.99 8.07
CA VAL A 55 -5.48 6.08 7.28
C VAL A 55 -4.62 5.45 6.20
N VAL A 56 -4.41 4.15 6.33
CA VAL A 56 -3.66 3.34 5.36
C VAL A 56 -4.63 2.82 4.30
N ALA A 57 -4.36 3.11 3.03
CA ALA A 57 -5.21 2.76 1.91
C ALA A 57 -4.40 2.67 0.61
N ASP A 58 -4.90 1.89 -0.36
CA ASP A 58 -4.36 1.96 -1.72
C ASP A 58 -4.60 3.35 -2.32
N ASN A 59 -3.91 3.68 -3.42
CA ASN A 59 -4.00 5.02 -4.02
C ASN A 59 -5.43 5.42 -4.41
N LEU A 60 -6.26 4.49 -4.90
CA LEU A 60 -7.62 4.85 -5.32
C LEU A 60 -8.50 5.16 -4.10
N ALA A 61 -8.43 4.33 -3.06
CA ALA A 61 -9.15 4.50 -1.82
C ALA A 61 -8.68 5.75 -1.05
N ALA A 62 -7.38 6.02 -1.03
CA ALA A 62 -6.80 7.22 -0.42
C ALA A 62 -7.33 8.49 -1.11
N HIS A 63 -7.19 8.60 -2.45
CA HIS A 63 -7.77 9.70 -3.22
C HIS A 63 -9.27 9.89 -2.94
N SER A 64 -10.01 8.78 -2.90
CA SER A 64 -11.44 8.78 -2.64
C SER A 64 -11.79 9.33 -1.26
N LEU A 65 -11.08 8.91 -0.19
CA LEU A 65 -11.34 9.37 1.17
C LEU A 65 -10.89 10.80 1.40
N GLU A 66 -9.74 11.17 0.84
CA GLU A 66 -9.13 12.49 0.94
C GLU A 66 -9.93 13.57 0.21
N GLY A 67 -10.71 13.18 -0.80
CA GLY A 67 -11.47 14.11 -1.63
C GLY A 67 -10.72 14.60 -2.88
N PHE A 68 -9.68 13.87 -3.32
CA PHE A 68 -9.01 14.12 -4.59
C PHE A 68 -9.70 13.43 -5.77
N VAL A 69 -9.38 13.88 -6.98
CA VAL A 69 -9.76 13.22 -8.24
C VAL A 69 -9.30 11.76 -8.23
N GLN A 70 -10.22 10.84 -8.56
CA GLN A 70 -9.94 9.41 -8.67
C GLN A 70 -9.50 8.99 -10.09
N SER A 71 -9.49 9.93 -11.04
CA SER A 71 -9.02 9.71 -12.40
C SER A 71 -7.54 10.03 -12.51
N PHE A 72 -6.69 8.99 -12.56
CA PHE A 72 -5.25 9.12 -12.81
C PHE A 72 -4.88 9.56 -14.24
N ARG A 73 -5.86 10.05 -15.01
CA ARG A 73 -5.69 10.68 -16.33
C ARG A 73 -5.89 12.19 -16.29
N ALA A 74 -6.37 12.75 -15.17
CA ALA A 74 -6.55 14.19 -15.00
C ALA A 74 -5.19 14.93 -14.94
N GLY A 75 -5.21 16.27 -15.03
CA GLY A 75 -4.00 17.10 -15.03
C GLY A 75 -3.22 17.03 -13.71
N TYR A 76 -3.92 17.16 -12.56
CA TYR A 76 -3.32 17.12 -11.23
C TYR A 76 -3.82 15.89 -10.46
N VAL A 77 -3.01 14.85 -10.39
CA VAL A 77 -3.38 13.53 -9.84
C VAL A 77 -2.48 13.09 -8.68
N TYR A 78 -1.74 14.02 -8.08
CA TYR A 78 -0.75 13.71 -7.03
C TYR A 78 -1.17 14.31 -5.69
N ARG A 79 -1.07 13.49 -4.64
CA ARG A 79 -1.47 13.84 -3.26
C ARG A 79 -0.44 14.66 -2.49
N PHE A 80 0.84 14.57 -2.88
CA PHE A 80 1.94 15.14 -2.09
C PHE A 80 2.45 16.48 -2.65
N CYS A 81 2.21 16.74 -3.95
CA CYS A 81 2.60 17.96 -4.63
C CYS A 81 1.55 18.39 -5.66
N LYS A 82 1.75 19.56 -6.27
CA LYS A 82 0.92 20.11 -7.36
C LYS A 82 1.55 19.90 -8.74
N ALA A 83 2.17 18.74 -8.98
CA ALA A 83 2.73 18.40 -10.28
C ALA A 83 1.65 17.98 -11.29
N THR A 84 1.99 18.11 -12.57
CA THR A 84 1.25 17.54 -13.71
C THR A 84 1.95 16.31 -14.25
N ARG A 85 1.25 15.53 -15.08
CA ARG A 85 1.80 14.32 -15.67
C ARG A 85 2.98 14.59 -16.61
N GLU A 86 2.96 15.73 -17.26
CA GLU A 86 3.98 16.20 -18.19
C GLU A 86 5.24 16.64 -17.42
N GLU A 87 5.09 17.41 -16.35
CA GLU A 87 6.23 17.92 -15.57
C GLU A 87 7.01 16.78 -14.89
N ILE A 88 6.34 15.73 -14.40
CA ILE A 88 7.05 14.59 -13.79
C ILE A 88 7.93 13.82 -14.77
N GLN A 89 7.76 14.00 -16.09
CA GLN A 89 8.63 13.36 -17.09
C GLN A 89 9.98 14.07 -17.22
N SER A 90 9.99 15.40 -17.03
CA SER A 90 11.16 16.25 -17.21
C SER A 90 11.92 16.56 -15.92
N SER A 91 11.20 16.62 -14.80
CA SER A 91 11.76 17.12 -13.52
C SER A 91 11.58 16.09 -12.41
N ALA A 92 12.55 16.04 -11.50
CA ALA A 92 12.50 15.23 -10.28
C ALA A 92 12.09 16.08 -9.08
N VAL A 93 11.55 15.44 -8.03
CA VAL A 93 11.20 16.13 -6.77
C VAL A 93 12.42 16.79 -6.13
N GLY A 94 13.58 16.15 -6.27
CA GLY A 94 14.86 16.68 -5.78
C GLY A 94 15.27 18.03 -6.38
N ASP A 95 14.74 18.40 -7.55
CA ASP A 95 15.06 19.66 -8.22
C ASP A 95 14.37 20.86 -7.57
N GLY A 96 13.38 20.62 -6.69
CA GLY A 96 12.64 21.66 -5.98
C GLY A 96 11.64 22.43 -6.86
N GLU A 97 11.35 21.94 -8.06
CA GLU A 97 10.43 22.61 -9.02
C GLU A 97 8.96 22.40 -8.67
N PHE A 98 8.61 21.31 -7.99
CA PHE A 98 7.23 21.01 -7.63
C PHE A 98 6.81 21.73 -6.36
N THR A 99 5.62 22.36 -6.40
CA THR A 99 5.02 22.94 -5.18
C THR A 99 4.49 21.82 -4.28
N PRO A 100 5.05 21.61 -3.07
CA PRO A 100 4.54 20.61 -2.14
C PRO A 100 3.19 21.04 -1.59
N ARG A 101 2.33 20.07 -1.26
CA ARG A 101 1.07 20.35 -0.58
C ARG A 101 1.30 20.48 0.91
N THR A 102 1.02 21.65 1.44
CA THR A 102 0.93 21.92 2.88
C THR A 102 -0.53 21.95 3.32
N LYS A 103 -0.79 21.83 4.64
CA LYS A 103 -2.14 22.00 5.20
C LYS A 103 -2.79 23.31 4.74
N ALA A 104 -2.08 24.44 4.90
CA ALA A 104 -2.55 25.74 4.47
C ALA A 104 -2.87 25.80 2.96
N SER A 105 -1.99 25.26 2.10
CA SER A 105 -2.24 25.27 0.65
C SER A 105 -3.44 24.41 0.26
N HIS A 106 -3.63 23.27 0.94
CA HIS A 106 -4.78 22.40 0.72
C HIS A 106 -6.08 23.06 1.18
N ASP A 107 -6.04 23.80 2.29
CA ASP A 107 -7.20 24.50 2.84
C ASP A 107 -7.66 25.62 1.91
N HIS A 108 -6.71 26.35 1.31
CA HIS A 108 -7.02 27.32 0.27
C HIS A 108 -7.59 26.65 -0.99
N ASP A 109 -6.97 25.56 -1.46
CA ASP A 109 -7.48 24.82 -2.63
C ASP A 109 -8.92 24.32 -2.39
N LEU A 110 -9.20 23.82 -1.18
CA LEU A 110 -10.54 23.38 -0.80
C LEU A 110 -11.53 24.55 -0.72
N GLN A 111 -11.11 25.69 -0.16
CA GLN A 111 -11.94 26.89 -0.09
C GLN A 111 -12.33 27.37 -1.49
N ASP A 112 -11.39 27.38 -2.44
CA ASP A 112 -11.66 27.71 -3.85
C ASP A 112 -12.70 26.75 -4.46
N VAL A 113 -12.61 25.45 -4.17
CA VAL A 113 -13.59 24.46 -4.64
C VAL A 113 -14.99 24.72 -4.05
N LEU A 114 -15.06 25.05 -2.76
CA LEU A 114 -16.33 25.31 -2.08
C LEU A 114 -16.98 26.64 -2.50
N GLN A 115 -16.18 27.62 -2.94
CA GLN A 115 -16.66 28.92 -3.40
C GLN A 115 -16.88 29.00 -4.92
N GLY A 116 -16.25 28.12 -5.69
CA GLY A 116 -16.36 28.07 -7.15
C GLY A 116 -17.52 27.20 -7.65
N ASP A 117 -17.57 26.99 -8.97
CA ASP A 117 -18.64 26.23 -9.65
C ASP A 117 -18.47 24.69 -9.56
N GLY A 118 -17.79 24.18 -8.52
CA GLY A 118 -17.60 22.74 -8.30
C GLY A 118 -16.56 22.07 -9.20
N HIS A 119 -15.69 22.85 -9.86
CA HIS A 119 -14.52 22.32 -10.56
C HIS A 119 -13.42 21.95 -9.57
N SER A 120 -12.61 20.93 -9.91
CA SER A 120 -11.50 20.53 -9.05
C SER A 120 -10.37 21.58 -9.06
N GLN A 121 -9.84 21.94 -7.89
CA GLN A 121 -8.70 22.84 -7.76
C GLN A 121 -7.44 22.03 -7.49
N PHE A 122 -6.48 22.04 -8.43
CA PHE A 122 -5.29 21.18 -8.38
C PHE A 122 -5.62 19.72 -8.02
N GLY A 123 -6.73 19.18 -8.51
CA GLY A 123 -7.16 17.81 -8.23
C GLY A 123 -7.92 17.61 -6.91
N VAL A 124 -8.04 18.61 -6.03
CA VAL A 124 -8.96 18.59 -4.88
C VAL A 124 -10.39 18.76 -5.40
N GLN A 125 -11.33 17.95 -4.92
CA GLN A 125 -12.75 17.97 -5.33
C GLN A 125 -13.72 18.21 -4.18
N ARG A 126 -13.34 17.83 -2.96
CA ARG A 126 -14.16 17.98 -1.75
C ARG A 126 -13.29 17.78 -0.52
N ASP A 127 -13.87 18.04 0.66
CA ASP A 127 -13.18 17.76 1.91
C ASP A 127 -13.18 16.26 2.26
N CYS A 128 -12.29 15.91 3.18
CA CYS A 128 -12.17 14.60 3.77
C CYS A 128 -13.09 14.47 4.99
N VAL A 129 -13.94 13.44 5.00
CA VAL A 129 -14.93 13.22 6.07
C VAL A 129 -14.32 13.05 7.47
N LEU A 130 -13.08 12.57 7.54
CA LEU A 130 -12.35 12.44 8.80
C LEU A 130 -11.86 13.79 9.30
N ARG A 131 -11.40 14.65 8.39
CA ARG A 131 -11.01 16.02 8.73
C ARG A 131 -12.23 16.86 9.16
N GLU A 132 -13.37 16.66 8.51
CA GLU A 132 -14.63 17.32 8.91
C GLU A 132 -15.08 16.89 10.32
N SER A 133 -14.73 15.67 10.74
CA SER A 133 -15.22 15.07 12.00
C SER A 133 -14.20 15.12 13.15
N LEU A 134 -12.90 15.26 12.87
CA LEU A 134 -11.81 15.14 13.85
C LEU A 134 -10.88 16.35 13.76
N GLN A 135 -10.66 17.03 14.88
CA GLN A 135 -9.88 18.28 14.94
C GLN A 135 -8.38 18.01 14.77
N CYS A 136 -7.91 16.87 15.25
CA CYS A 136 -6.51 16.47 15.14
C CYS A 136 -6.13 15.85 13.79
N PHE A 137 -7.10 15.52 12.92
CA PHE A 137 -6.84 14.87 11.65
C PHE A 137 -6.79 15.85 10.48
N HIS A 138 -5.86 15.66 9.56
CA HIS A 138 -5.77 16.46 8.35
C HIS A 138 -5.35 15.62 7.16
N THR A 139 -6.02 15.79 6.00
CA THR A 139 -5.79 15.06 4.75
C THR A 139 -4.29 14.93 4.39
N ILE A 140 -3.59 16.05 4.29
CA ILE A 140 -2.15 16.10 3.94
C ILE A 140 -1.22 15.31 4.87
N THR A 141 -1.54 15.20 6.17
CA THR A 141 -0.69 14.50 7.15
C THR A 141 -1.37 13.25 7.72
N GLY A 142 -2.44 12.78 7.09
CA GLY A 142 -3.28 11.69 7.58
C GLY A 142 -3.28 10.46 6.68
N PHE A 143 -2.72 10.57 5.47
CA PHE A 143 -2.74 9.49 4.47
C PHE A 143 -1.33 9.21 3.94
N PRO A 144 -0.60 8.25 4.54
CA PRO A 144 0.69 7.81 4.03
C PRO A 144 0.59 7.21 2.61
N PRO A 145 1.72 7.08 1.89
CA PRO A 145 1.79 6.26 0.68
C PRO A 145 1.69 4.77 1.05
N ASP A 146 1.46 3.92 0.04
CA ASP A 146 1.34 2.48 0.24
C ASP A 146 2.39 1.70 -0.54
N VAL A 147 3.42 1.29 0.19
CA VAL A 147 4.59 0.54 -0.32
C VAL A 147 4.18 -0.69 -1.14
N LEU A 148 3.13 -1.42 -0.72
CA LEU A 148 2.66 -2.60 -1.45
C LEU A 148 2.23 -2.22 -2.87
N HIS A 149 1.34 -1.24 -2.99
CA HIS A 149 0.76 -0.88 -4.27
C HIS A 149 1.71 -0.04 -5.12
N ASP A 150 2.49 0.86 -4.51
CA ASP A 150 3.43 1.73 -5.22
C ASP A 150 4.61 0.93 -5.79
N LEU A 151 5.27 0.12 -4.96
CA LEU A 151 6.44 -0.66 -5.36
C LEU A 151 6.03 -2.04 -5.88
N PHE A 152 5.49 -2.92 -5.03
CA PHE A 152 5.45 -4.35 -5.34
C PHE A 152 4.37 -4.75 -6.36
N GLU A 153 3.29 -3.98 -6.45
CA GLU A 153 2.26 -4.13 -7.48
C GLU A 153 2.31 -3.02 -8.54
N GLY A 154 3.31 -2.14 -8.45
CA GLY A 154 3.48 -0.98 -9.31
C GLY A 154 4.78 -1.01 -10.07
N ILE A 155 5.80 -0.39 -9.48
CA ILE A 155 7.11 -0.17 -10.10
C ILE A 155 7.83 -1.51 -10.37
N VAL A 156 7.95 -2.36 -9.35
CA VAL A 156 8.71 -3.62 -9.40
C VAL A 156 8.30 -4.52 -10.57
N PRO A 157 7.02 -4.90 -10.73
CA PRO A 157 6.65 -5.80 -11.81
C PRO A 157 6.74 -5.18 -13.21
N VAL A 158 6.70 -3.85 -13.32
CA VAL A 158 6.85 -3.11 -14.57
C VAL A 158 8.32 -3.10 -14.98
N GLU A 159 9.21 -2.68 -14.09
CA GLU A 159 10.63 -2.58 -14.38
C GLU A 159 11.27 -3.96 -14.58
N LEU A 160 10.84 -4.97 -13.82
CA LEU A 160 11.20 -6.37 -14.09
C LEU A 160 10.79 -6.78 -15.51
N ALA A 161 9.56 -6.47 -15.94
CA ALA A 161 9.12 -6.82 -17.29
C ALA A 161 9.96 -6.10 -18.36
N LEU A 162 10.27 -4.83 -18.14
CA LEU A 162 11.05 -4.00 -19.06
C LEU A 162 12.47 -4.56 -19.23
N CYS A 163 13.19 -4.79 -18.13
CA CYS A 163 14.58 -5.24 -18.17
C CYS A 163 14.71 -6.71 -18.59
N ILE A 164 13.81 -7.59 -18.11
CA ILE A 164 13.82 -9.01 -18.49
C ILE A 164 13.58 -9.18 -19.98
N GLN A 165 12.68 -8.37 -20.57
CA GLN A 165 12.43 -8.43 -22.02
C GLN A 165 13.71 -8.19 -22.82
N GLU A 166 14.50 -7.18 -22.46
CA GLU A 166 15.73 -6.86 -23.18
C GLU A 166 16.87 -7.86 -22.90
N MET A 167 17.04 -8.27 -21.64
CA MET A 167 18.02 -9.31 -21.30
C MET A 167 17.73 -10.65 -21.97
N MET A 168 16.46 -10.98 -22.20
CA MET A 168 16.07 -12.20 -22.90
C MET A 168 16.51 -12.24 -24.36
N LEU A 169 16.71 -11.08 -24.98
CA LEU A 169 17.23 -11.01 -26.35
C LEU A 169 18.73 -11.30 -26.42
N LYS A 170 19.45 -11.18 -25.29
CA LYS A 170 20.91 -11.23 -25.23
C LYS A 170 21.47 -12.44 -24.47
N TYR A 171 20.86 -12.84 -23.36
CA TYR A 171 21.54 -13.65 -22.35
C TYR A 171 20.84 -14.98 -22.01
N PHE A 172 19.50 -15.01 -21.97
CA PHE A 172 18.76 -16.20 -21.57
C PHE A 172 17.34 -16.24 -22.17
N THR A 173 16.67 -17.40 -22.10
CA THR A 173 15.27 -17.51 -22.56
C THR A 173 14.28 -17.37 -21.41
N LEU A 174 13.02 -17.02 -21.72
CA LEU A 174 11.93 -17.02 -20.72
C LEU A 174 11.77 -18.39 -20.05
N GLU A 175 11.94 -19.47 -20.83
CA GLU A 175 11.87 -20.84 -20.32
C GLU A 175 12.97 -21.11 -19.30
N TYR A 176 14.19 -20.66 -19.57
CA TYR A 176 15.31 -20.76 -18.64
C TYR A 176 15.02 -20.03 -17.32
N LEU A 177 14.59 -18.77 -17.39
CA LEU A 177 14.25 -17.98 -16.21
C LEU A 177 13.10 -18.63 -15.42
N ASN A 178 12.03 -19.04 -16.09
CA ASN A 178 10.90 -19.71 -15.43
C ASN A 178 11.31 -21.03 -14.78
N LYS A 179 12.22 -21.79 -15.40
CA LYS A 179 12.80 -22.99 -14.79
C LYS A 179 13.52 -22.62 -13.49
N LYS A 180 14.36 -21.59 -13.50
CA LYS A 180 15.06 -21.10 -12.29
C LYS A 180 14.09 -20.68 -11.20
N ILE A 181 13.06 -19.90 -11.53
CA ILE A 181 12.01 -19.49 -10.59
C ILE A 181 11.34 -20.72 -9.97
N VAL A 182 10.99 -21.74 -10.76
CA VAL A 182 10.29 -22.93 -10.25
C VAL A 182 11.20 -23.79 -9.37
N THR A 183 12.47 -23.97 -9.75
CA THR A 183 13.40 -24.89 -9.10
C THR A 183 14.25 -24.28 -7.99
N PHE A 184 14.17 -22.96 -7.78
CA PHE A 184 14.95 -22.29 -6.73
C PHE A 184 14.63 -22.88 -5.35
N PRO A 185 15.64 -23.10 -4.48
CA PRO A 185 15.46 -23.78 -3.20
C PRO A 185 14.91 -22.85 -2.10
N TYR A 186 13.70 -22.33 -2.28
CA TYR A 186 13.03 -21.41 -1.33
C TYR A 186 12.96 -22.00 0.08
N GLN A 187 13.28 -21.17 1.09
CA GLN A 187 13.23 -21.52 2.51
C GLN A 187 12.32 -20.56 3.27
N HIS A 188 11.81 -21.00 4.43
CA HIS A 188 11.05 -20.15 5.36
C HIS A 188 9.89 -19.37 4.70
N ALA A 189 9.83 -18.05 4.90
CA ALA A 189 8.80 -17.18 4.34
C ALA A 189 8.74 -17.26 2.81
N ASP A 190 9.89 -17.40 2.15
CA ASP A 190 10.01 -17.44 0.68
C ASP A 190 9.31 -18.65 0.06
N LYS A 191 9.06 -19.71 0.83
CA LYS A 191 8.26 -20.84 0.37
C LYS A 191 6.78 -20.47 0.22
N THR A 192 6.30 -19.57 1.06
CA THR A 192 4.93 -19.04 1.01
C THR A 192 4.81 -17.98 -0.07
N ASP A 193 5.84 -17.15 -0.21
CA ASP A 193 5.88 -16.00 -1.13
C ASP A 193 6.55 -16.34 -2.47
N LYS A 194 6.59 -17.63 -2.81
CA LYS A 194 7.28 -18.15 -4.00
C LYS A 194 6.71 -17.50 -5.27
N PRO A 195 7.55 -16.85 -6.11
CA PRO A 195 7.09 -16.29 -7.37
C PRO A 195 6.57 -17.36 -8.33
N HIS A 196 5.52 -17.02 -9.08
CA HIS A 196 5.06 -17.86 -10.18
C HIS A 196 5.90 -17.67 -11.45
N PRO A 197 5.83 -18.63 -12.39
CA PRO A 197 6.38 -18.45 -13.72
C PRO A 197 5.85 -17.18 -14.40
N ILE A 198 6.75 -16.40 -14.98
CA ILE A 198 6.45 -15.20 -15.76
C ILE A 198 5.64 -15.63 -17.00
N PRO A 199 4.45 -15.04 -17.23
CA PRO A 199 3.56 -15.42 -18.31
C PRO A 199 4.12 -14.98 -19.67
N LYS A 200 3.92 -15.78 -20.72
CA LYS A 200 4.43 -15.48 -22.07
C LYS A 200 4.00 -14.13 -22.66
N ASN A 201 2.92 -13.54 -22.16
CA ASN A 201 2.40 -12.26 -22.61
C ASN A 201 2.85 -11.08 -21.72
N PHE A 202 3.84 -11.26 -20.84
CA PHE A 202 4.33 -10.23 -19.92
C PHE A 202 4.78 -8.95 -20.65
N ALA A 203 5.56 -9.10 -21.73
CA ALA A 203 6.04 -7.99 -22.57
C ALA A 203 4.87 -7.15 -23.12
N ARG A 204 3.86 -7.82 -23.69
CA ARG A 204 2.65 -7.15 -24.21
C ARG A 204 1.86 -6.45 -23.11
N LYS A 205 1.78 -7.06 -21.92
CA LYS A 205 1.09 -6.48 -20.76
C LYS A 205 1.93 -5.41 -20.04
N LYS A 206 3.23 -5.30 -20.35
CA LYS A 206 4.22 -4.44 -19.67
C LYS A 206 4.28 -4.70 -18.15
N THR A 207 4.11 -5.95 -17.76
CA THR A 207 4.18 -6.40 -16.36
C THR A 207 4.42 -7.90 -16.30
N ILE A 208 5.22 -8.36 -15.32
CA ILE A 208 5.41 -9.80 -15.05
C ILE A 208 4.19 -10.47 -14.40
N GLY A 209 3.17 -9.71 -13.99
CA GLY A 209 2.07 -10.21 -13.15
C GLY A 209 2.53 -10.34 -11.70
N GLY A 210 2.08 -11.38 -10.99
CA GLY A 210 2.40 -11.54 -9.57
C GLY A 210 1.45 -10.78 -8.64
N ASN A 211 1.35 -11.25 -7.40
CA ASN A 211 0.97 -10.40 -6.27
C ASN A 211 2.21 -9.73 -5.66
N GLY A 212 2.03 -8.75 -4.78
CA GLY A 212 3.14 -7.99 -4.21
C GLY A 212 4.23 -8.83 -3.52
N HIS A 213 3.86 -9.87 -2.77
CA HIS A 213 4.84 -10.73 -2.07
C HIS A 213 5.74 -11.50 -3.04
N GLU A 214 5.15 -12.00 -4.13
CA GLU A 214 5.86 -12.73 -5.16
C GLU A 214 6.81 -11.82 -5.95
N ASN A 215 6.38 -10.60 -6.26
CA ASN A 215 7.21 -9.64 -6.98
C ASN A 215 8.40 -9.16 -6.15
N LEU A 216 8.19 -8.89 -4.85
CA LEU A 216 9.28 -8.59 -3.92
C LEU A 216 10.26 -9.76 -3.81
N THR A 217 9.75 -10.98 -3.65
CA THR A 217 10.58 -12.19 -3.53
C THR A 217 11.39 -12.42 -4.81
N LEU A 218 10.79 -12.22 -5.98
CA LEU A 218 11.48 -12.34 -7.25
C LEU A 218 12.59 -11.30 -7.37
N LEU A 219 12.32 -10.01 -7.13
CA LEU A 219 13.33 -8.95 -7.21
C LEU A 219 14.52 -9.24 -6.29
N ARG A 220 14.25 -9.63 -5.04
CA ARG A 220 15.29 -9.92 -4.05
C ARG A 220 16.17 -11.11 -4.44
N LEU A 221 15.57 -12.16 -5.01
CA LEU A 221 16.27 -13.42 -5.32
C LEU A 221 16.76 -13.50 -6.77
N LEU A 222 16.38 -12.58 -7.64
CA LEU A 222 16.78 -12.55 -9.06
C LEU A 222 18.30 -12.64 -9.26
N PRO A 223 19.15 -11.93 -8.50
CA PRO A 223 20.61 -12.06 -8.60
C PRO A 223 21.11 -13.49 -8.43
N LEU A 224 20.48 -14.24 -7.52
CA LEU A 224 20.84 -15.63 -7.24
C LEU A 224 20.33 -16.61 -8.31
N MET A 225 19.31 -16.22 -9.08
CA MET A 225 18.71 -17.06 -10.12
C MET A 225 19.43 -16.95 -11.46
N ILE A 226 19.81 -15.73 -11.85
CA ILE A 226 20.31 -15.42 -13.20
C ILE A 226 21.52 -14.47 -13.23
N GLY A 227 22.04 -14.01 -12.09
CA GLY A 227 23.15 -13.05 -12.08
C GLY A 227 24.40 -13.54 -12.83
N ASN A 228 24.64 -14.86 -12.83
CA ASN A 228 25.76 -15.46 -13.57
C ASN A 228 25.58 -15.48 -15.10
N MET A 229 24.40 -15.11 -15.60
CA MET A 229 24.10 -15.07 -17.04
C MET A 229 24.29 -13.67 -17.62
N VAL A 230 24.35 -12.64 -16.78
CA VAL A 230 24.37 -11.24 -17.20
C VAL A 230 25.78 -10.69 -16.96
N PRO A 231 26.41 -10.07 -17.97
CA PRO A 231 27.74 -9.47 -17.81
C PRO A 231 27.75 -8.38 -16.73
N GLU A 232 28.92 -8.16 -16.13
CA GLU A 232 29.17 -6.98 -15.32
C GLU A 232 28.91 -5.71 -16.16
N GLU A 233 28.45 -4.65 -15.50
CA GLU A 233 28.12 -3.35 -16.13
C GLU A 233 26.99 -3.38 -17.19
N ASP A 234 26.16 -4.43 -17.23
CA ASP A 234 24.96 -4.42 -18.08
C ASP A 234 23.93 -3.38 -17.60
N GLY A 235 23.53 -2.47 -18.49
CA GLY A 235 22.62 -1.38 -18.14
C GLY A 235 21.24 -1.83 -17.65
N PHE A 236 20.67 -2.91 -18.21
CA PHE A 236 19.36 -3.42 -17.79
C PHE A 236 19.45 -4.09 -16.42
N TRP A 237 20.56 -4.78 -16.16
CA TRP A 237 20.86 -5.35 -14.86
C TRP A 237 21.01 -4.27 -13.79
N ASN A 238 21.76 -3.21 -14.11
CA ASN A 238 22.01 -2.10 -13.20
C ASN A 238 20.69 -1.41 -12.77
N VAL A 239 19.75 -1.19 -13.69
CA VAL A 239 18.38 -0.70 -13.35
C VAL A 239 17.73 -1.59 -12.28
N LEU A 240 17.75 -2.92 -12.44
CA LEU A 240 17.12 -3.82 -11.49
C LEU A 240 17.85 -3.92 -10.16
N MET A 241 19.19 -3.83 -10.16
CA MET A 241 19.97 -3.87 -8.94
C MET A 241 19.79 -2.58 -8.12
N ASP A 242 19.70 -1.43 -8.79
CA ASP A 242 19.42 -0.15 -8.15
C ASP A 242 18.00 -0.12 -7.57
N LEU A 243 16.99 -0.57 -8.35
CA LEU A 243 15.62 -0.73 -7.85
C LEU A 243 15.56 -1.65 -6.62
N LYS A 244 16.31 -2.76 -6.65
CA LYS A 244 16.37 -3.69 -5.52
C LYS A 244 16.92 -3.00 -4.27
N GLU A 245 17.97 -2.20 -4.40
CA GLU A 245 18.55 -1.44 -3.28
C GLU A 245 17.56 -0.39 -2.76
N VAL A 246 16.89 0.37 -3.63
CA VAL A 246 15.82 1.31 -3.24
C VAL A 246 14.72 0.58 -2.44
N VAL A 247 14.24 -0.56 -2.94
CA VAL A 247 13.22 -1.37 -2.26
C VAL A 247 13.71 -1.87 -0.90
N GLU A 248 14.95 -2.34 -0.79
CA GLU A 248 15.53 -2.81 0.47
C GLU A 248 15.63 -1.70 1.51
N VAL A 249 16.04 -0.49 1.10
CA VAL A 249 16.10 0.67 1.98
C VAL A 249 14.70 1.09 2.43
N VAL A 250 13.73 1.20 1.52
CA VAL A 250 12.33 1.55 1.84
C VAL A 250 11.70 0.58 2.86
N LEU A 251 12.10 -0.69 2.80
CA LEU A 251 11.64 -1.73 3.73
C LEU A 251 12.30 -1.67 5.11
N SER A 252 13.24 -0.77 5.33
CA SER A 252 13.90 -0.61 6.62
C SER A 252 12.89 -0.28 7.72
N PRO A 253 12.92 -0.98 8.86
CA PRO A 253 11.95 -0.76 9.94
C PRO A 253 12.25 0.49 10.77
N LYS A 254 13.38 1.16 10.50
CA LYS A 254 13.91 2.34 11.20
C LYS A 254 14.71 3.18 10.22
N PHE A 255 14.70 4.48 10.44
CA PHE A 255 15.44 5.47 9.67
C PHE A 255 16.06 6.50 10.62
N ASP A 256 17.21 7.00 10.22
CA ASP A 256 17.85 8.23 10.68
C ASP A 256 18.03 9.17 9.49
N GLU A 257 18.46 10.41 9.71
CA GLU A 257 18.58 11.37 8.60
C GLU A 257 19.59 10.94 7.53
N ASP A 258 20.67 10.24 7.91
CA ASP A 258 21.67 9.75 6.96
C ASP A 258 21.06 8.69 6.02
N SER A 259 20.29 7.73 6.56
CA SER A 259 19.59 6.73 5.74
C SER A 259 18.45 7.30 4.92
N ILE A 260 17.77 8.36 5.39
CA ILE A 260 16.76 9.09 4.59
C ILE A 260 17.44 9.83 3.43
N GLN A 261 18.56 10.50 3.68
CA GLN A 261 19.32 11.18 2.64
C GLN A 261 19.88 10.20 1.61
N TYR A 262 20.37 9.04 2.07
CA TYR A 262 20.81 7.97 1.20
C TYR A 262 19.66 7.46 0.32
N LEU A 263 18.49 7.19 0.90
CA LEU A 263 17.29 6.80 0.13
C LEU A 263 16.93 7.85 -0.93
N GLN A 264 16.99 9.14 -0.58
CA GLN A 264 16.71 10.23 -1.52
C GLN A 264 17.68 10.20 -2.72
N THR A 265 18.98 10.08 -2.47
CA THR A 265 19.99 9.97 -3.53
C THR A 265 19.77 8.72 -4.37
N LYS A 266 19.53 7.55 -3.74
CA LYS A 266 19.28 6.31 -4.46
C LYS A 266 18.06 6.38 -5.37
N ILE A 267 16.97 7.02 -4.95
CA ILE A 267 15.79 7.20 -5.81
C ILE A 267 16.12 8.10 -7.02
N GLN A 268 16.92 9.16 -6.83
CA GLN A 268 17.34 10.04 -7.91
C GLN A 268 18.25 9.30 -8.92
N ASP A 269 19.24 8.56 -8.41
CA ASP A 269 20.13 7.73 -9.22
C ASP A 269 19.32 6.70 -10.02
N HIS A 270 18.42 5.96 -9.36
CA HIS A 270 17.55 4.98 -10.02
C HIS A 270 16.74 5.59 -11.15
N ARG A 271 16.11 6.75 -10.89
CA ARG A 271 15.33 7.48 -11.90
C ARG A 271 16.21 7.84 -13.11
N GLN A 272 17.40 8.37 -12.87
CA GLN A 272 18.33 8.74 -13.94
C GLN A 272 18.73 7.52 -14.77
N ILE A 273 19.17 6.44 -14.12
CA ILE A 273 19.58 5.20 -14.79
C ILE A 273 18.41 4.63 -15.62
N LEU A 274 17.19 4.61 -15.07
CA LEU A 274 16.00 4.13 -15.78
C LEU A 274 15.72 4.95 -17.05
N GLN A 275 15.80 6.29 -16.98
CA GLN A 275 15.54 7.17 -18.12
C GLN A 275 16.67 7.14 -19.15
N GLU A 276 17.92 6.95 -18.73
CA GLU A 276 19.06 6.80 -19.65
C GLU A 276 19.00 5.48 -20.41
N VAL A 277 18.70 4.38 -19.71
CA VAL A 277 18.61 3.04 -20.31
C VAL A 277 17.34 2.89 -21.15
N PHE A 278 16.25 3.54 -20.76
CA PHE A 278 14.98 3.51 -21.48
C PHE A 278 14.42 4.94 -21.73
N PRO A 279 14.96 5.69 -22.72
CA PRO A 279 14.55 7.07 -22.99
C PRO A 279 13.07 7.25 -23.34
N GLU A 280 12.46 6.22 -23.93
CA GLU A 280 11.04 6.21 -24.31
C GLU A 280 10.12 5.79 -23.15
N PHE A 281 10.67 5.40 -22.00
CA PHE A 281 9.89 5.02 -20.83
C PHE A 281 9.26 6.25 -20.21
N ARG A 282 7.92 6.23 -20.08
CA ARG A 282 7.19 7.29 -19.40
C ARG A 282 6.90 6.89 -17.97
N LEU A 283 7.36 7.73 -17.04
CA LEU A 283 7.20 7.53 -15.61
C LEU A 283 5.72 7.54 -15.23
N PHE A 284 5.32 6.53 -14.48
CA PHE A 284 3.97 6.42 -13.91
C PHE A 284 3.84 7.21 -12.62
N PRO A 285 2.61 7.52 -12.17
CA PRO A 285 2.40 8.24 -10.92
C PRO A 285 3.07 7.60 -9.70
N LYS A 286 3.17 6.27 -9.68
CA LYS A 286 3.86 5.53 -8.62
C LYS A 286 5.37 5.83 -8.55
N HIS A 287 6.05 6.04 -9.68
CA HIS A 287 7.47 6.46 -9.69
C HIS A 287 7.60 7.84 -9.05
N HIS A 288 6.70 8.76 -9.38
CA HIS A 288 6.70 10.07 -8.77
C HIS A 288 6.37 10.03 -7.27
N TYR A 289 5.45 9.16 -6.83
CA TYR A 289 5.19 8.95 -5.40
C TYR A 289 6.41 8.46 -4.63
N LEU A 290 7.20 7.55 -5.23
CA LEU A 290 8.44 7.07 -4.64
C LEU A 290 9.42 8.23 -4.35
N GLU A 291 9.51 9.24 -5.23
CA GLU A 291 10.38 10.40 -5.02
C GLU A 291 10.01 11.23 -3.78
N HIS A 292 8.77 11.14 -3.28
CA HIS A 292 8.35 11.79 -2.02
C HIS A 292 8.62 10.93 -0.78
N TYR A 293 9.04 9.67 -0.92
CA TYR A 293 9.22 8.77 0.22
C TYR A 293 10.17 9.31 1.30
N PRO A 294 11.29 9.99 0.99
CA PRO A 294 12.15 10.58 2.02
C PRO A 294 11.38 11.53 2.97
N ASP A 295 10.60 12.47 2.42
CA ASP A 295 9.83 13.42 3.23
C ASP A 295 8.63 12.78 3.91
N LEU A 296 8.01 11.79 3.26
CA LEU A 296 6.93 11.01 3.84
C LEU A 296 7.43 10.14 5.01
N ILE A 297 8.65 9.62 4.95
CA ILE A 297 9.30 8.91 6.07
C ILE A 297 9.57 9.89 7.22
N ARG A 298 10.01 11.12 6.96
CA ARG A 298 10.14 12.15 8.01
C ARG A 298 8.79 12.46 8.67
N CYS A 299 7.70 12.49 7.90
CA CYS A 299 6.37 12.80 8.41
C CYS A 299 5.73 11.64 9.17
N PHE A 300 5.82 10.42 8.65
CA PHE A 300 5.05 9.26 9.12
C PHE A 300 5.88 8.21 9.84
N GLY A 301 7.20 8.34 9.80
CA GLY A 301 8.14 7.28 10.17
C GLY A 301 8.26 6.19 9.10
N PRO A 302 8.83 5.02 9.44
CA PRO A 302 9.09 3.96 8.48
C PRO A 302 7.79 3.43 7.82
N LEU A 303 7.69 3.61 6.51
CA LEU A 303 6.46 3.33 5.73
C LEU A 303 6.09 1.83 5.68
N VAL A 304 7.04 0.93 5.93
CA VAL A 304 6.79 -0.51 6.05
C VAL A 304 5.79 -0.85 7.17
N HIS A 305 5.62 0.02 8.17
CA HIS A 305 4.63 -0.16 9.23
C HIS A 305 3.22 0.32 8.83
N LEU A 306 3.12 1.04 7.70
CA LEU A 306 1.93 1.75 7.24
C LEU A 306 1.43 1.31 5.86
N TRP A 307 1.87 0.15 5.36
CA TRP A 307 1.36 -0.44 4.12
C TRP A 307 0.06 -1.25 4.30
N THR A 308 -0.66 -1.48 3.20
CA THR A 308 -1.95 -2.21 3.24
C THR A 308 -1.82 -3.73 3.31
N MET A 309 -0.62 -4.28 3.16
CA MET A 309 -0.37 -5.72 2.98
C MET A 309 -1.06 -6.62 4.01
N ARG A 310 -1.04 -6.26 5.30
CA ARG A 310 -1.71 -7.06 6.34
C ARG A 310 -3.24 -6.97 6.28
N PHE A 311 -3.78 -5.84 5.81
CA PHE A 311 -5.21 -5.63 5.63
C PHE A 311 -5.72 -6.45 4.43
N GLU A 312 -4.96 -6.50 3.34
CA GLU A 312 -5.27 -7.36 2.20
C GLU A 312 -5.29 -8.84 2.58
N GLY A 313 -4.29 -9.29 3.35
CA GLY A 313 -4.27 -10.64 3.90
C GLY A 313 -5.51 -10.96 4.75
N LYS A 314 -6.02 -9.97 5.51
CA LYS A 314 -7.24 -10.12 6.30
C LYS A 314 -8.49 -10.28 5.44
N HIS A 315 -8.55 -9.72 4.23
CA HIS A 315 -9.68 -9.93 3.32
C HIS A 315 -9.93 -11.40 2.99
N ARG A 316 -8.89 -12.26 3.04
CA ARG A 316 -9.02 -13.71 2.85
C ARG A 316 -10.00 -14.33 3.85
N PHE A 317 -10.00 -13.87 5.10
CA PHE A 317 -10.94 -14.33 6.12
C PHE A 317 -12.39 -14.07 5.70
N PHE A 318 -12.71 -12.83 5.32
CA PHE A 318 -14.06 -12.46 4.92
C PHE A 318 -14.52 -13.20 3.66
N LYS A 319 -13.65 -13.31 2.65
CA LYS A 319 -13.93 -14.11 1.43
C LYS A 319 -14.23 -15.58 1.79
N ARG A 320 -13.49 -16.16 2.72
CA ARG A 320 -13.69 -17.54 3.18
C ARG A 320 -15.01 -17.73 3.91
N VAL A 321 -15.39 -16.80 4.80
CA VAL A 321 -16.69 -16.85 5.48
C VAL A 321 -17.84 -16.90 4.48
N ILE A 322 -17.82 -16.07 3.43
CA ILE A 322 -18.87 -16.09 2.40
C ILE A 322 -18.88 -17.40 1.64
N TYR A 323 -17.69 -17.89 1.24
CA TYR A 323 -17.57 -19.14 0.53
C TYR A 323 -18.07 -20.34 1.35
N ASP A 324 -17.78 -20.40 2.64
CA ASP A 324 -18.17 -21.53 3.48
C ASP A 324 -19.65 -21.46 3.90
N THR A 325 -20.14 -20.26 4.24
CA THR A 325 -21.52 -20.10 4.73
C THR A 325 -22.56 -20.19 3.62
N GLN A 326 -22.19 -19.81 2.39
CA GLN A 326 -23.10 -19.74 1.23
C GLN A 326 -24.41 -18.96 1.53
N ASN A 327 -24.37 -18.06 2.53
CA ASN A 327 -25.52 -17.28 2.97
C ASN A 327 -25.31 -15.81 2.62
N PHE A 328 -26.12 -15.34 1.67
CA PHE A 328 -26.05 -13.97 1.16
C PHE A 328 -27.10 -13.03 1.76
N LYS A 329 -27.92 -13.51 2.71
CA LYS A 329 -28.84 -12.65 3.46
C LYS A 329 -28.06 -11.88 4.52
N ASN A 330 -28.14 -10.56 4.48
CA ASN A 330 -27.46 -9.66 5.41
C ASN A 330 -25.96 -9.98 5.63
N VAL A 331 -25.24 -10.12 4.51
CA VAL A 331 -23.80 -10.48 4.46
C VAL A 331 -22.96 -9.70 5.47
N LEU A 332 -23.17 -8.39 5.60
CA LEU A 332 -22.35 -7.55 6.49
C LEU A 332 -22.50 -7.98 7.96
N LYS A 333 -23.73 -8.31 8.39
CA LYS A 333 -23.98 -8.85 9.74
C LYS A 333 -23.27 -10.18 9.93
N THR A 334 -23.40 -11.11 8.99
CA THR A 334 -22.73 -12.42 9.06
C THR A 334 -21.21 -12.27 9.16
N LEU A 335 -20.61 -11.43 8.32
CA LEU A 335 -19.17 -11.15 8.34
C LEU A 335 -18.71 -10.54 9.66
N ALA A 336 -19.46 -9.55 10.19
CA ALA A 336 -19.17 -8.92 11.46
C ALA A 336 -19.26 -9.90 12.62
N THR A 337 -20.36 -10.67 12.72
CA THR A 337 -20.55 -11.68 13.77
C THR A 337 -19.47 -12.75 13.74
N ARG A 338 -19.13 -13.28 12.54
CA ARG A 338 -18.07 -14.29 12.41
C ARG A 338 -16.70 -13.72 12.76
N HIS A 339 -16.41 -12.47 12.39
CA HIS A 339 -15.19 -11.79 12.80
C HIS A 339 -15.11 -11.65 14.34
N GLN A 340 -16.20 -11.21 14.99
CA GLN A 340 -16.24 -11.07 16.45
C GLN A 340 -16.07 -12.40 17.18
N HIS A 341 -16.65 -13.50 16.70
CA HIS A 341 -16.41 -14.83 17.27
C HIS A 341 -14.94 -15.25 17.20
N VAL A 342 -14.24 -14.95 16.09
CA VAL A 342 -12.81 -15.23 15.97
C VAL A 342 -11.99 -14.40 16.94
N VAL A 343 -12.32 -13.11 17.07
CA VAL A 343 -11.65 -12.23 18.03
C VAL A 343 -11.85 -12.74 19.46
N ALA A 344 -13.08 -13.07 19.85
CA ALA A 344 -13.40 -13.62 21.16
C ALA A 344 -12.67 -14.95 21.44
N TYR A 345 -12.59 -15.84 20.44
CA TYR A 345 -11.82 -17.08 20.56
C TYR A 345 -10.34 -16.81 20.84
N PHE A 346 -9.72 -15.91 20.07
CA PHE A 346 -8.31 -15.57 20.26
C PHE A 346 -8.05 -14.89 21.61
N LEU A 347 -8.92 -13.98 22.04
CA LEU A 347 -8.81 -13.30 23.34
C LEU A 347 -8.92 -14.28 24.52
N ASN A 348 -9.75 -15.33 24.39
CA ASN A 348 -9.88 -16.37 25.41
C ASN A 348 -8.78 -17.44 25.34
N THR A 349 -7.94 -17.44 24.30
CA THR A 349 -6.88 -18.46 24.19
C THR A 349 -5.74 -18.11 25.16
N PRO A 350 -5.27 -19.05 26.00
CA PRO A 350 -4.18 -18.81 26.97
C PRO A 350 -2.84 -18.37 26.35
N SER A 351 -2.70 -18.50 25.03
CA SER A 351 -1.53 -18.08 24.26
C SER A 351 -1.62 -16.65 23.73
N PHE A 352 -2.70 -15.91 23.99
CA PHE A 352 -2.88 -14.57 23.42
C PHE A 352 -1.73 -13.61 23.78
N PHE A 353 -1.24 -13.68 25.02
CA PHE A 353 -0.08 -12.91 25.49
C PHE A 353 1.24 -13.68 25.39
N LYS A 354 1.26 -14.91 24.85
CA LYS A 354 2.49 -15.69 24.71
C LYS A 354 3.16 -15.38 23.36
N PRO A 355 4.50 -15.27 23.31
CA PRO A 355 5.22 -15.12 22.05
C PRO A 355 4.91 -16.28 21.09
N HIS A 356 4.96 -16.01 19.79
CA HIS A 356 4.67 -17.01 18.76
C HIS A 356 5.59 -18.23 18.92
N GLN A 357 5.00 -19.40 19.20
CA GLN A 357 5.69 -20.68 19.14
C GLN A 357 5.57 -21.24 17.72
N GLN A 358 6.69 -21.68 17.14
CA GLN A 358 6.66 -22.49 15.93
C GLN A 358 6.18 -23.90 16.29
N ILE A 359 5.09 -24.35 15.68
CA ILE A 359 4.53 -25.69 15.87
C ILE A 359 4.52 -26.38 14.50
N THR A 360 5.00 -27.61 14.45
CA THR A 360 5.17 -28.38 13.20
C THR A 360 3.86 -28.97 12.67
N ASP A 361 2.86 -29.16 13.53
CA ASP A 361 1.53 -29.66 13.17
C ASP A 361 0.43 -28.94 13.96
N VAL A 362 -0.64 -28.52 13.27
CA VAL A 362 -1.80 -27.86 13.89
C VAL A 362 -3.09 -28.46 13.35
N SER A 363 -3.92 -29.00 14.24
CA SER A 363 -5.32 -29.29 13.97
C SER A 363 -6.09 -27.96 13.88
N SER A 364 -6.62 -27.63 12.71
CA SER A 364 -7.41 -26.40 12.52
C SER A 364 -8.90 -26.71 12.55
N VAL A 365 -9.68 -25.87 13.24
CA VAL A 365 -11.15 -25.91 13.21
C VAL A 365 -11.62 -24.77 12.31
N LEU A 366 -12.51 -25.09 11.37
CA LEU A 366 -13.16 -24.09 10.53
C LEU A 366 -14.09 -23.24 11.40
N VAL A 367 -13.77 -21.95 11.56
CA VAL A 367 -14.63 -21.00 12.28
C VAL A 367 -16.03 -20.94 11.65
N SER A 368 -16.11 -21.14 10.34
CA SER A 368 -17.36 -21.23 9.58
C SER A 368 -18.25 -22.41 10.01
N SER A 369 -17.68 -23.47 10.60
CA SER A 369 -18.44 -24.61 11.11
C SER A 369 -18.87 -24.48 12.56
N LEU A 370 -18.56 -23.36 13.24
CA LEU A 370 -19.04 -23.12 14.60
C LEU A 370 -20.56 -22.85 14.58
N PRO A 371 -21.36 -23.52 15.43
CA PRO A 371 -22.79 -23.29 15.53
C PRO A 371 -23.08 -21.85 15.97
N GLU A 372 -24.18 -21.28 15.48
CA GLU A 372 -24.68 -20.00 15.98
C GLU A 372 -25.10 -20.22 17.44
N VAL A 373 -24.47 -19.51 18.37
CA VAL A 373 -24.86 -19.53 19.78
C VAL A 373 -26.12 -18.68 19.88
N ALA A 374 -27.23 -19.31 20.27
CA ALA A 374 -28.56 -18.73 20.39
C ALA A 374 -28.64 -17.63 21.45
#